data_AF-A0AAW6Y5Q7-F1
#
_entry.id   AF-A0AAW6Y5Q7-F1
#
_cell.length_a   1.000
_cell.length_b   1.000
_cell.length_c   1.000
_cell.angle_alpha   90.00
_cell.angle_beta   90.00
_cell.angle_gamma   90.00
#
_symmetry.space_group_name_H-M   'P 1'
#
loop_
_entity.id
_entity.type
_entity.pdbx_description
1 polymer ?
#
loop_
_entity_poly.entity_id
_entity_poly.type
_entity_poly.pdbx_seq_one_letter_code
_entity_poly.pdbx_strand_id
1 'polypeptide(L)'
;DQLGAGISQALGTGGHDLSEEIGGISMLFALDALAQDDETRVSVLISKPPSPIVARTILERAEACGKPVVVNFLGANPHDL
;
A
#
# COMPACT_ATOMS: atom_id res chain seq x y z
N ASP A 1 19.78 -3.79 -0.37
CA ASP A 1 20.63 -4.80 0.29
C ASP A 1 20.28 -6.18 -0.28
N GLN A 2 21.30 -7.00 -0.57
CA GLN A 2 21.36 -8.23 -1.40
C GLN A 2 21.01 -8.09 -2.91
N LEU A 3 20.07 -7.24 -3.30
CA LEU A 3 19.67 -7.05 -4.72
C LEU A 3 20.21 -5.77 -5.37
N GLY A 4 21.12 -5.05 -4.71
CA GLY A 4 21.69 -3.78 -5.22
C GLY A 4 20.70 -2.60 -5.26
N ALA A 5 19.48 -2.78 -4.75
CA ALA A 5 18.47 -1.72 -4.64
C ALA A 5 18.43 -1.09 -3.23
N GLY A 6 17.85 0.12 -3.15
CA GLY A 6 17.56 0.87 -1.93
C GLY A 6 16.10 1.34 -1.89
N ILE A 7 15.72 1.97 -0.78
CA ILE A 7 14.42 2.61 -0.60
C ILE A 7 14.61 4.12 -0.43
N SER A 8 13.72 4.92 -1.01
CA SER A 8 13.64 6.37 -0.77
C SER A 8 13.05 6.65 0.61
N GLN A 9 11.96 5.94 0.95
CA GLN A 9 11.20 6.09 2.19
C GLN A 9 10.66 4.73 2.66
N ALA A 10 10.40 4.62 3.96
CA ALA A 10 9.62 3.54 4.56
C ALA A 10 8.62 4.12 5.55
N LEU A 11 7.33 3.96 5.28
CA LEU A 11 6.24 4.52 6.06
C LEU A 11 5.45 3.40 6.74
N GLY A 12 5.37 3.44 8.08
CA GLY A 12 4.56 2.51 8.86
C GLY A 12 3.13 3.02 9.01
N THR A 13 2.14 2.19 8.69
CA THR A 13 0.72 2.59 8.72
C THR A 13 -0.01 2.16 9.99
N GLY A 14 0.61 1.33 10.83
CA GLY A 14 0.01 0.84 12.08
C GLY A 14 -0.78 -0.46 11.90
N GLY A 15 -0.82 -1.30 12.94
CA GLY A 15 -1.31 -2.68 12.83
C GLY A 15 -2.81 -2.85 12.55
N HIS A 16 -3.63 -1.84 12.84
CA HIS A 16 -5.09 -1.87 12.66
C HIS A 16 -5.56 -1.02 11.47
N ASP A 17 -4.66 -0.33 10.77
CA ASP A 17 -5.02 0.67 9.76
C ASP A 17 -5.98 0.12 8.70
N LEU A 18 -5.81 -1.14 8.32
CA LEU A 18 -6.58 -1.78 7.26
C LEU A 18 -7.89 -2.44 7.71
N SER A 19 -8.29 -2.24 8.96
CA SER A 19 -9.63 -2.62 9.43
C SER A 19 -10.69 -1.76 8.75
N GLU A 20 -11.92 -2.27 8.67
CA GLU A 20 -13.05 -1.49 8.15
C GLU A 20 -13.34 -0.25 9.00
N GLU A 21 -13.12 -0.33 10.32
CA GLU A 21 -13.32 0.79 11.25
C GLU A 21 -12.36 1.96 10.99
N ILE A 22 -11.09 1.68 10.65
CA ILE A 22 -10.09 2.72 10.38
C ILE A 22 -10.09 3.13 8.91
N GLY A 23 -10.36 2.20 7.99
CA GLY A 23 -10.53 2.51 6.58
C GLY A 23 -9.24 2.68 5.77
N GLY A 24 -8.08 2.28 6.31
CA GLY A 24 -6.79 2.33 5.61
C GLY A 24 -6.23 3.75 5.43
N ILE A 25 -6.65 4.71 6.25
CA ILE A 25 -6.33 6.14 6.07
C ILE A 25 -4.82 6.38 6.02
N SER A 26 -4.04 5.70 6.86
CA SER A 26 -2.58 5.91 6.89
C SER A 26 -1.92 5.32 5.64
N MET A 27 -2.36 4.16 5.16
CA MET A 27 -1.87 3.58 3.92
C MET A 27 -2.22 4.43 2.70
N LEU A 28 -3.44 4.95 2.63
CA LEU A 28 -3.87 5.86 1.55
C LEU A 28 -3.05 7.15 1.56
N PHE A 29 -2.85 7.76 2.73
CA PHE A 29 -2.01 8.95 2.87
C PHE A 29 -0.55 8.67 2.45
N ALA A 30 0.02 7.54 2.89
CA ALA A 30 1.38 7.15 2.55
C ALA A 30 1.54 6.91 1.04
N LEU A 31 0.57 6.23 0.41
CA LEU A 31 0.56 6.02 -1.04
C LEU A 31 0.54 7.35 -1.80
N ASP A 32 -0.28 8.30 -1.37
CA ASP A 32 -0.40 9.62 -1.99
C ASP A 32 0.88 10.44 -1.85
N ALA A 33 1.54 10.36 -0.69
CA ALA A 33 2.81 11.02 -0.45
C ALA A 33 3.92 10.43 -1.34
N LEU A 34 4.00 9.10 -1.45
CA LEU A 34 4.98 8.41 -2.31
C LEU A 34 4.71 8.66 -3.80
N ALA A 35 3.44 8.76 -4.19
CA ALA A 35 3.06 9.09 -5.55
C ALA A 35 3.55 10.50 -5.96
N GLN A 36 3.60 11.44 -5.01
CA GLN A 36 4.06 12.82 -5.23
C GLN A 36 5.58 13.01 -5.05
N ASP A 37 6.30 12.02 -4.52
CA ASP A 37 7.75 12.10 -4.32
C ASP A 37 8.51 11.65 -5.58
N ASP A 38 9.13 12.59 -6.29
CA ASP A 38 9.87 12.34 -7.55
C ASP A 38 11.02 11.32 -7.40
N GLU A 39 11.61 11.21 -6.22
CA GLU A 39 12.66 10.21 -5.94
C GLU A 39 12.08 8.80 -5.76
N THR A 40 10.78 8.69 -5.47
CA THR A 40 10.07 7.43 -5.39
C THR A 40 9.56 7.00 -6.77
N ARG A 41 10.26 6.02 -7.36
CA ARG A 41 9.97 5.49 -8.70
C ARG A 41 8.96 4.34 -8.73
N VAL A 42 8.90 3.56 -7.65
CA VAL A 42 8.00 2.40 -7.49
C VAL A 42 7.60 2.33 -6.01
N SER A 43 6.33 2.08 -5.73
CA SER A 43 5.83 1.88 -4.35
C SER A 43 5.50 0.41 -4.10
N VAL A 44 5.80 -0.08 -2.89
CA VAL A 44 5.45 -1.44 -2.46
C VAL A 44 4.57 -1.34 -1.22
N LEU A 45 3.35 -1.86 -1.30
CA LEU A 45 2.39 -1.92 -0.20
C LEU A 45 2.40 -3.32 0.40
N ILE A 46 2.72 -3.45 1.69
CA ILE A 46 2.78 -4.74 2.39
C ILE A 46 1.97 -4.66 3.67
N SER A 47 1.06 -5.61 3.89
CA SER A 47 0.25 -5.67 5.09
C SER A 47 -0.33 -7.07 5.33
N LYS A 48 -0.98 -7.25 6.49
CA LYS A 48 -1.92 -8.37 6.72
C LYS A 48 -3.16 -8.19 5.83
N PRO A 49 -4.00 -9.22 5.64
CA PRO A 49 -5.20 -9.12 4.82
C PRO A 49 -6.09 -7.97 5.33
N PRO A 50 -6.42 -6.98 4.46
CA PRO A 50 -7.35 -5.90 4.79
C PRO A 50 -8.79 -6.42 4.87
N SER A 51 -9.72 -5.59 5.37
CA SER A 51 -11.13 -5.83 5.06
C SER A 51 -11.39 -5.68 3.55
N PRO A 52 -12.38 -6.38 2.95
CA PRO A 52 -12.61 -6.33 1.50
C PRO A 52 -12.86 -4.92 0.96
N ILE A 53 -13.62 -4.10 1.70
CA ILE A 53 -13.90 -2.72 1.29
C ILE A 53 -12.64 -1.85 1.28
N VAL A 54 -11.76 -2.01 2.27
CA VAL A 54 -10.49 -1.29 2.35
C VAL A 54 -9.52 -1.79 1.29
N ALA A 55 -9.51 -3.10 1.01
CA ALA A 55 -8.72 -3.70 -0.06
C ALA A 55 -9.03 -3.03 -1.40
N ARG A 56 -10.30 -3.00 -1.78
CA ARG A 56 -10.76 -2.38 -3.02
C ARG A 56 -10.37 -0.91 -3.09
N THR A 57 -10.58 -0.15 -2.01
CA THR A 57 -10.25 1.28 -1.95
C THR A 57 -8.74 1.52 -2.17
N ILE A 58 -7.88 0.71 -1.56
CA ILE A 58 -6.42 0.81 -1.71
C ILE A 58 -5.99 0.41 -3.13
N LEU A 59 -6.58 -0.63 -3.69
CA LEU A 59 -6.27 -1.10 -5.04
C LEU A 59 -6.69 -0.07 -6.10
N GLU A 60 -7.89 0.49 -6.00
CA GLU A 60 -8.36 1.58 -6.87
C GLU A 60 -7.42 2.79 -6.77
N ARG A 61 -6.99 3.15 -5.55
CA ARG A 61 -6.05 4.26 -5.38
C ARG A 61 -4.67 3.96 -5.96
N ALA A 62 -4.18 2.74 -5.79
CA ALA A 62 -2.89 2.29 -6.34
C ALA A 62 -2.90 2.30 -7.87
N GLU A 63 -4.00 1.90 -8.50
CA GLU A 63 -4.18 1.98 -9.95
C GLU A 63 -4.19 3.45 -10.43
N ALA A 64 -4.81 4.34 -9.66
CA ALA A 64 -4.92 5.76 -10.00
C ALA A 64 -3.72 6.63 -9.60
N CYS A 65 -2.70 6.10 -8.92
CA CYS A 65 -1.63 6.95 -8.35
C CYS A 65 -0.57 7.40 -9.37
N GLY A 66 -0.60 6.89 -10.59
CA GLY A 66 0.27 7.34 -11.70
C GLY A 66 1.72 6.83 -11.64
N LYS A 67 2.06 5.99 -10.65
CA LYS A 67 3.36 5.32 -10.55
C LYS A 67 3.17 3.81 -10.40
N PRO A 68 4.16 2.98 -10.79
CA PRO A 68 4.07 1.54 -10.57
C PRO A 68 3.93 1.21 -9.08
N VAL A 69 2.94 0.38 -8.76
CA VAL A 69 2.68 -0.12 -7.40
C VAL A 69 2.71 -1.64 -7.40
N VAL A 70 3.40 -2.22 -6.41
CA VAL A 70 3.32 -3.65 -6.07
C VAL A 70 2.56 -3.78 -4.76
N VAL A 71 1.53 -4.62 -4.74
CA VAL A 71 0.72 -4.86 -3.54
C VAL A 71 0.89 -6.30 -3.09
N ASN A 72 1.15 -6.50 -1.79
CA ASN A 72 1.23 -7.81 -1.17
C ASN A 72 0.46 -7.83 0.15
N PHE A 73 -0.79 -8.30 0.09
CA PHE A 73 -1.59 -8.62 1.27
C PHE A 73 -1.26 -10.03 1.74
N LEU A 74 -0.36 -10.12 2.72
CA LEU A 74 0.24 -11.36 3.18
C LEU A 74 -0.83 -12.32 3.71
N GLY A 75 -0.99 -13.46 3.03
CA GLY A 75 -1.96 -14.50 3.42
C GLY A 75 -3.41 -14.19 3.02
N ALA A 76 -3.66 -13.15 2.22
CA ALA A 76 -4.98 -12.91 1.65
C ALA A 76 -5.31 -13.97 0.58
N ASN A 77 -6.57 -14.39 0.53
CA ASN A 77 -7.09 -15.16 -0.58
C ASN A 77 -7.48 -14.19 -1.72
N PRO A 78 -7.00 -14.38 -2.95
CA PRO A 78 -7.36 -13.51 -4.08
C PRO A 78 -8.87 -13.40 -4.35
N HIS A 79 -9.66 -14.37 -3.90
CA HIS A 79 -11.12 -14.34 -4.04
C HIS A 79 -11.83 -13.46 -3.00
N ASP A 80 -11.13 -12.99 -1.96
CA ASP A 80 -11.67 -12.16 -0.88
C ASP A 80 -11.35 -10.65 -1.07
N LEU A 81 -10.71 -10.30 -2.20
CA LEU A 81 -10.24 -8.95 -2.55
C LEU A 81 -11.17 -8.27 -3.57
#